data_AF-A0A1C6CR19-F1
#
_entry.id   AF-A0A1C6CR19-F1
#
_cell.length_a   1.000
_cell.length_b   1.000
_cell.length_c   1.000
_cell.angle_alpha   90.00
_cell.angle_beta   90.00
_cell.angle_gamma   90.00
#
_symmetry.space_group_name_H-M   'P 1'
#
loop_
_entity.id
_entity.type
_entity.pdbx_description
1 polymer ?
#
loop_
_entity_poly.entity_id
_entity_poly.type
_entity_poly.pdbx_seq_one_letter_code
_entity_poly.pdbx_strand_id
1 'polypeptide(L)' 'MDIINSLKIGQNISVQINDNGINLKNGGYVADENGNRFKILSVAMINNHKRLIDSNAELLLAGDVNNIGKKLYTI' A
#
# COMPACT_ATOMS: atom_id res chain seq x y z
N MET A 1 27.20 -7.29 16.47
CA MET A 1 26.77 -7.85 15.17
C MET A 1 25.31 -8.19 15.34
N ASP A 2 24.42 -7.49 14.64
CA ASP A 2 22.99 -7.75 14.75
C ASP A 2 22.64 -8.97 13.90
N ILE A 3 22.17 -10.03 14.55
CA ILE A 3 21.78 -11.26 13.88
C ILE A 3 20.28 -11.15 13.56
N ILE A 4 19.95 -11.11 12.27
CA ILE A 4 18.56 -11.15 11.81
C ILE A 4 18.09 -12.61 11.82
N ASN A 5 17.39 -13.01 12.88
CA ASN A 5 16.92 -14.38 13.08
C ASN A 5 15.67 -14.76 12.25
N SER A 6 15.04 -13.79 11.57
CA SER A 6 13.92 -14.04 10.67
C SER A 6 14.03 -13.21 9.40
N LEU A 7 14.65 -13.78 8.37
CA LEU A 7 14.57 -13.25 7.02
C LEU A 7 13.23 -13.68 6.41
N LYS A 8 12.27 -12.75 6.35
CA LYS A 8 11.07 -12.92 5.52
C LYS A 8 11.28 -12.11 4.25
N ILE A 9 11.38 -12.79 3.12
CA ILE A 9 11.33 -12.13 1.80
C ILE A 9 9.90 -11.60 1.65
N GLY A 10 9.74 -10.28 1.73
CA GLY A 10 8.44 -9.65 1.55
C GLY A 10 7.88 -10.01 0.18
N GLN A 11 6.71 -10.64 0.15
CA GLN A 11 5.95 -10.77 -1.07
C GLN A 11 5.35 -9.39 -1.36
N ASN A 12 5.53 -8.91 -2.59
CA ASN A 12 5.02 -7.62 -3.02
C ASN A 12 3.69 -7.81 -3.76
N ILE A 13 2.71 -6.96 -3.49
CA ILE A 13 1.44 -6.90 -4.22
C ILE A 13 1.26 -5.54 -4.87
N SER A 14 0.74 -5.53 -6.10
CA SER A 14 0.28 -4.31 -6.77
C SER A 14 -1.21 -4.13 -6.47
N VAL A 15 -1.57 -2.97 -5.92
CA VAL A 15 -2.95 -2.63 -5.56
C VAL A 15 -3.35 -1.34 -6.26
N GLN A 16 -4.45 -1.40 -7.02
CA GLN A 16 -5.07 -0.21 -7.60
C GLN A 16 -6.10 0.38 -6.63
N ILE A 17 -5.97 1.68 -6.37
CA ILE A 17 -6.89 2.46 -5.54
C ILE A 17 -7.68 3.39 -6.45
N ASN A 18 -9.01 3.28 -6.38
CA ASN A 18 -9.97 4.09 -7.12
C ASN A 18 -10.65 5.12 -6.21
N ASP A 19 -9.86 5.88 -5.46
CA ASP A 19 -10.30 6.91 -4.51
C ASP A 19 -9.20 7.97 -4.38
N ASN A 20 -9.41 9.04 -3.62
CA ASN A 20 -8.47 10.13 -3.44
C ASN A 20 -7.17 9.68 -2.73
N GLY A 21 -6.16 9.35 -3.54
CA GLY A 21 -4.84 8.90 -3.09
C GLY A 21 -3.91 10.01 -2.59
N ILE A 22 -4.37 11.26 -2.41
CA ILE A 22 -3.50 12.42 -2.13
C ILE A 22 -2.64 12.28 -0.85
N ASN A 23 -3.07 11.42 0.08
CA ASN A 23 -2.36 11.18 1.34
C ASN A 23 -1.40 9.98 1.29
N LEU A 24 -1.34 9.25 0.18
CA LEU A 24 -0.46 8.09 0.02
C LEU A 24 0.97 8.55 -0.31
N LYS A 25 1.95 7.99 0.40
CA LYS A 25 3.36 8.38 0.25
C LYS A 25 4.28 7.17 0.30
N ASN A 26 5.34 7.19 -0.51
CA ASN A 26 6.41 6.21 -0.42
C ASN A 26 7.00 6.17 1.00
N GLY A 27 7.20 4.97 1.54
CA GLY A 27 7.66 4.76 2.91
C GLY A 27 6.58 4.90 3.98
N GLY A 28 5.38 5.36 3.63
CA GLY A 28 4.21 5.36 4.50
C GLY A 28 3.64 3.96 4.74
N TYR A 29 2.56 3.90 5.51
CA TYR A 29 1.87 2.65 5.82
C TYR A 29 0.38 2.75 5.51
N VAL A 30 -0.19 1.60 5.17
CA VAL A 30 -1.63 1.36 5.18
C VAL A 30 -1.92 0.18 6.09
N ALA A 31 -3.13 0.12 6.63
CA ALA A 31 -3.63 -1.05 7.34
C ALA A 31 -4.88 -1.59 6.65
N ASP A 32 -5.10 -2.90 6.69
CA ASP A 32 -6.38 -3.48 6.28
C ASP A 32 -7.42 -3.45 7.41
N GLU A 33 -8.65 -3.89 7.13
CA GLU A 33 -9.72 -3.98 8.13
C GLU A 33 -9.45 -4.98 9.27
N ASN A 34 -8.47 -5.87 9.11
CA ASN A 34 -8.07 -6.87 10.10
C ASN A 34 -6.91 -6.39 10.97
N GLY A 35 -6.37 -5.19 10.71
CA GLY A 35 -5.24 -4.62 11.44
C GLY A 35 -3.87 -5.02 10.90
N ASN A 36 -3.79 -5.73 9.78
CA ASN A 36 -2.51 -6.04 9.14
C ASN A 36 -1.92 -4.77 8.54
N ARG A 37 -0.65 -4.48 8.84
CA ARG A 37 0.05 -3.29 8.36
C ARG A 37 0.93 -3.61 7.16
N PHE A 38 0.87 -2.74 6.15
CA PHE A 38 1.64 -2.85 4.92
C PHE A 38 2.45 -1.58 4.69
N LYS A 39 3.73 -1.75 4.35
CA LYS A 39 4.59 -0.64 3.96
C LYS A 39 4.37 -0.30 2.49
N ILE A 40 4.17 0.98 2.19
CA ILE A 40 4.12 1.47 0.81
C ILE A 40 5.54 1.57 0.29
N LEU A 41 5.92 0.70 -0.64
CA LEU A 41 7.21 0.75 -1.31
C LEU A 41 7.22 1.79 -2.43
N SER A 42 6.12 1.89 -3.16
CA SER A 42 5.95 2.84 -4.26
C SER A 42 4.49 3.25 -4.43
N VAL A 43 4.28 4.52 -4.79
CA VAL A 43 3.01 5.11 -5.21
C VAL A 43 3.20 5.64 -6.63
N ALA A 44 2.36 5.20 -7.55
CA ALA A 44 2.23 5.78 -8.88
C ALA A 44 0.83 6.40 -9.00
N MET A 45 0.75 7.73 -9.15
CA MET A 45 -0.52 8.41 -9.34
C MET A 45 -1.04 8.18 -10.76
N ILE A 46 -2.27 7.69 -10.87
CA ILE A 46 -2.97 7.46 -12.13
C ILE A 46 -4.02 8.56 -12.27
N ASN A 47 -3.72 9.57 -13.09
CA ASN A 47 -4.70 10.60 -13.41
C ASN A 47 -5.76 10.01 -14.37
N ASN A 48 -6.95 9.73 -13.87
CA ASN A 48 -8.11 9.56 -14.73
C ASN A 48 -8.64 10.95 -15.11
N HIS A 49 -8.45 11.35 -16.38
CA HIS A 49 -8.72 12.68 -16.96
C HIS A 49 -10.16 13.24 -16.81
N LYS A 50 -11.04 12.67 -15.98
CA LYS A 50 -12.45 13.09 -15.86
C LYS A 50 -12.75 14.01 -14.68
N ARG A 51 -11.91 14.08 -13.63
CA ARG A 51 -12.13 14.94 -12.47
C ARG A 51 -10.84 15.12 -11.66
N LEU A 52 -10.43 16.35 -11.38
CA LEU A 52 -9.24 16.70 -10.57
C LEU A 52 -9.26 16.14 -9.14
N ILE A 53 -10.41 15.64 -8.68
CA ILE A 53 -10.66 15.08 -7.35
C ILE A 53 -10.49 13.56 -7.30
N ASP A 54 -10.51 12.87 -8.45
CA ASP A 54 -10.42 11.41 -8.53
C ASP A 54 -8.96 11.02 -8.82
N SER A 55 -8.12 11.14 -7.79
CA SER A 55 -6.69 10.84 -7.87
C SER A 55 -6.43 9.36 -7.58
N ASN A 56 -6.65 8.50 -8.58
CA ASN A 56 -6.37 7.06 -8.45
C ASN A 56 -4.85 6.83 -8.26
N ALA A 57 -4.50 5.73 -7.61
CA ALA A 57 -3.11 5.38 -7.37
C ALA A 57 -2.87 3.87 -7.53
N GLU A 58 -1.71 3.50 -8.04
CA GLU A 58 -1.16 2.15 -7.95
C GLU A 58 -0.12 2.10 -6.83
N LEU A 59 -0.28 1.14 -5.94
CA LEU A 59 0.61 0.92 -4.81
C LEU A 59 1.37 -0.38 -4.96
N LEU A 60 2.67 -0.34 -4.66
CA LEU A 60 3.46 -1.54 -4.35
C LEU A 60 3.54 -1.67 -2.83
N LEU A 61 2.96 -2.73 -2.29
CA LEU A 61 2.90 -2.96 -0.84
C LEU A 61 3.79 -4.13 -0.43
N ALA A 62 4.46 -3.97 0.73
CA ALA A 62 5.19 -5.04 1.40
C ALA A 62 4.59 -5.32 2.79
N GLY A 63 4.33 -6.60 3.07
CA GLY A 63 3.73 -7.06 4.31
C GLY A 63 3.27 -8.51 4.19
N ASP A 64 2.30 -8.93 5.01
CA ASP A 64 1.66 -10.24 4.88
C ASP A 64 0.56 -10.21 3.82
N VAL A 65 0.97 -10.16 2.55
CA VAL A 65 0.05 -10.01 1.41
C VAL A 65 -0.87 -11.21 1.19
N ASN A 66 -0.55 -12.38 1.75
CA ASN A 66 -1.41 -13.57 1.63
C ASN A 66 -2.69 -13.45 2.47
N ASN A 67 -2.69 -12.58 3.47
CA ASN A 67 -3.80 -12.38 4.40
C ASN A 67 -4.39 -10.96 4.32
N ILE A 68 -4.16 -10.26 3.20
CA ILE A 68 -4.68 -8.89 3.01
C ILE A 68 -6.22 -8.89 2.98
N GLY A 69 -6.80 -7.97 3.74
CA GLY A 69 -8.23 -7.67 3.71
C GLY A 69 -8.70 -7.05 2.39
N LYS A 70 -10.01 -6.79 2.30
CA LYS A 70 -10.66 -6.20 1.13
C LYS A 70 -10.57 -4.68 1.10
N LYS A 71 -10.23 -4.04 2.22
CA LYS A 71 -10.15 -2.58 2.35
C LYS A 71 -8.79 -2.19 2.91
N LEU A 72 -8.32 -1.01 2.51
CA LEU A 72 -7.10 -0.41 3.04
C LEU A 72 -7.43 0.97 3.59
N TYR A 73 -6.79 1.30 4.70
CA TYR A 73 -6.91 2.56 5.42
C TYR A 73 -5.52 3.18 5.53
N THR A 74 -5.41 4.48 5.27
CA THR A 74 -4.20 5.25 5.59
C THR A 74 -4.07 5.36 7.11
N ILE A 75 -2.87 5.14 7.64
CA ILE A 75 -2.56 5.22 9.08
C ILE A 75 -1.36 6.12 9.37
#